data_AF-A0A0H1RE40-F1
#
_entry.id   AF-A0A0H1RE40-F1
#
_cell.length_a   1.000
_cell.length_b   1.000
_cell.length_c   1.000
_cell.angle_alpha   90.00
_cell.angle_beta   90.00
_cell.angle_gamma   90.00
#
_symmetry.space_group_name_H-M   'P 1'
#
loop_
_entity.id
_entity.type
_entity.pdbx_description
1 polymer ?
#
loop_
_entity_poly.entity_id
_entity_poly.type
_entity_poly.pdbx_seq_one_letter_code
_entity_poly.pdbx_strand_id
1 'polypeptide(L)' 'MMGLDQQIEHVARAFYGVDNDEQTWDRAPDDLKEEFRRFANDAIAMVTICRESSINPSSTTCAGPHEMVPA' A
#
# COMPACT_ATOMS: atom_id res chain seq x y z
N MET A 1 16.64 4.50 -9.38
CA MET A 1 15.36 4.00 -8.82
C MET A 1 15.61 3.78 -7.34
N MET A 2 14.84 4.40 -6.44
CA MET A 2 15.00 4.16 -4.99
C MET A 2 14.71 2.70 -4.70
N GLY A 3 15.53 2.05 -3.85
CA GLY A 3 15.30 0.67 -3.40
C GLY A 3 14.13 0.60 -2.41
N LEU A 4 13.53 -0.59 -2.27
CA LEU A 4 12.37 -0.81 -1.40
C LEU A 4 12.67 -0.43 0.07
N ASP A 5 13.86 -0.76 0.58
CA ASP A 5 14.29 -0.38 1.92
C ASP A 5 14.31 1.15 2.13
N GLN A 6 14.68 1.89 1.09
CA GLN A 6 14.74 3.35 1.12
C GLN A 6 13.33 3.95 1.08
N GLN A 7 12.40 3.33 0.34
CA GLN A 7 10.99 3.71 0.35
C GLN A 7 10.36 3.46 1.72
N ILE A 8 10.63 2.31 2.33
CA ILE A 8 10.16 1.96 3.67
C ILE A 8 10.65 3.00 4.69
N GLU A 9 11.95 3.35 4.68
CA GLU A 9 12.49 4.37 5.58
C GLU A 9 11.85 5.76 5.38
N HIS A 10 11.60 6.17 4.14
CA HIS A 10 10.96 7.46 3.87
C HIS A 10 9.51 7.51 4.38
N VAL A 11 8.73 6.46 4.13
CA VAL A 11 7.33 6.38 4.59
C VAL A 11 7.28 6.26 6.11
N ALA A 12 8.16 5.47 6.72
CA ALA A 12 8.24 5.33 8.17
C ALA A 12 8.54 6.67 8.86
N ARG A 13 9.53 7.43 8.34
CA ARG A 13 9.86 8.79 8.80
C ARG A 13 8.69 9.75 8.67
N ALA A 14 7.96 9.68 7.55
CA ALA A 14 6.81 10.54 7.31
C ALA A 14 5.68 10.25 8.31
N PHE A 15 5.38 8.97 8.56
CA PHE A 15 4.38 8.56 9.54
C PHE A 15 4.77 8.98 10.95
N TYR A 16 6.02 8.74 11.34
CA TYR A 16 6.53 9.14 12.64
C TYR A 16 6.50 10.66 12.85
N GLY A 17 6.88 11.44 11.84
CA GLY A 17 6.88 12.90 11.92
C GLY A 17 5.49 13.51 12.08
N VAL A 18 4.44 12.85 11.60
CA VAL A 18 3.04 13.29 11.82
C VAL A 18 2.58 13.02 13.25
N ASP A 19 3.04 11.92 13.84
CA ASP A 19 2.64 11.50 15.19
C ASP A 19 3.50 12.16 16.29
N ASN A 20 4.75 12.50 15.97
CA ASN A 20 5.73 13.02 16.91
C ASN A 20 6.41 14.29 16.37
N ASP A 21 5.67 15.41 16.36
CA ASP A 21 6.15 16.73 15.91
C ASP A 21 7.40 17.24 16.67
N GLU A 22 7.65 16.76 17.90
CA GLU A 22 8.73 17.26 18.76
C GLU A 22 10.00 16.39 18.76
N GLN A 23 9.92 15.13 18.30
CA GLN A 23 11.01 14.17 18.38
C GLN A 23 11.56 13.84 17.00
N THR A 24 12.88 13.87 16.86
CA THR A 24 13.54 13.54 15.58
C THR A 24 13.58 12.03 15.39
N TRP A 25 13.23 11.55 14.19
CA TRP A 25 13.29 10.13 13.83
C TRP A 25 14.59 9.44 14.24
N ASP A 26 15.74 10.11 14.08
CA ASP A 26 17.03 9.55 14.46
C ASP A 26 17.15 9.23 15.96
N ARG A 27 16.41 9.96 16.81
CA ARG A 27 16.36 9.75 18.27
C ARG A 27 15.27 8.81 18.73
N ALA A 28 14.36 8.38 17.84
CA ALA A 28 13.33 7.42 18.20
C ALA A 28 13.98 6.09 18.64
N PRO A 29 13.40 5.40 19.64
CA PRO A 29 13.85 4.08 20.05
C PRO A 29 13.71 3.07 18.91
N ASP A 30 14.59 2.07 18.88
CA ASP A 30 14.65 1.11 17.76
C ASP A 30 13.39 0.26 17.63
N ASP A 31 12.75 -0.12 18.75
CA ASP A 31 11.47 -0.84 18.74
C ASP A 31 10.38 -0.02 18.05
N LEU A 32 10.32 1.29 18.33
CA LEU A 32 9.37 2.19 17.71
C LEU A 32 9.68 2.39 16.22
N LYS A 33 10.96 2.55 15.86
CA LYS A 33 11.37 2.62 14.45
C LYS A 33 10.98 1.35 13.70
N GLU A 34 11.14 0.17 14.29
CA GLU A 34 10.74 -1.09 13.68
C GLU A 34 9.23 -1.14 13.45
N GLU A 35 8.43 -0.69 14.41
CA GLU A 35 6.97 -0.61 14.27
C GLU A 35 6.56 0.29 13.10
N PHE A 36 7.13 1.50 13.00
CA PHE A 36 6.84 2.40 11.87
C PHE A 36 7.33 1.87 10.52
N ARG A 37 8.43 1.08 10.48
CA ARG A 37 8.86 0.38 9.26
C ARG A 37 7.86 -0.69 8.84
N ARG A 38 7.24 -1.40 9.79
CA ARG A 38 6.17 -2.38 9.48
C ARG A 38 4.97 -1.67 8.87
N PHE A 39 4.52 -0.56 9.47
CA PHE A 39 3.43 0.25 8.89
C PHE A 39 3.76 0.78 7.50
N ALA A 40 5.00 1.23 7.29
CA ALA A 40 5.47 1.67 5.98
C ALA A 40 5.45 0.54 4.94
N ASN A 41 5.88 -0.67 5.33
CA ASN A 41 5.85 -1.84 4.47
C ASN A 41 4.42 -2.21 4.06
N ASP A 42 3.50 -2.28 5.03
CA ASP A 42 2.09 -2.56 4.80
C ASP A 42 1.45 -1.52 3.87
N ALA A 43 1.75 -0.23 4.08
CA ALA A 43 1.26 0.86 3.24
C ALA A 43 1.75 0.72 1.78
N ILE A 44 3.04 0.41 1.59
CA ILE A 44 3.62 0.20 0.26
C ILE A 44 2.98 -1.03 -0.42
N ALA A 45 2.76 -2.11 0.33
CA ALA A 45 2.11 -3.30 -0.19
C ALA A 45 0.67 -2.99 -0.65
N MET A 46 -0.12 -2.29 0.17
CA MET A 46 -1.48 -1.88 -0.18
C MET A 46 -1.53 -1.02 -1.45
N VAL A 47 -0.64 -0.02 -1.57
CA VAL A 47 -0.58 0.84 -2.76
C VAL A 47 -0.16 0.04 -3.99
N THR A 48 0.79 -0.87 -3.86
CA THR A 48 1.24 -1.75 -4.95
C THR A 48 0.09 -2.63 -5.44
N ILE A 49 -0.63 -3.28 -4.52
CA ILE A 49 -1.78 -4.14 -4.84
C ILE A 49 -2.89 -3.34 -5.52
N CYS A 50 -3.22 -2.15 -5.00
CA CYS A 50 -4.22 -1.27 -5.59
C CYS A 50 -3.81 -0.79 -6.99
N ARG A 51 -2.53 -0.46 -7.19
CA ARG A 51 -2.01 -0.03 -8.49
C ARG A 51 -2.10 -1.15 -9.53
N GLU A 52 -1.77 -2.38 -9.14
CA GLU A 52 -1.89 -3.54 -10.02
C GLU A 52 -3.36 -3.87 -10.33
N SER A 53 -4.23 -3.75 -9.33
CA SER A 53 -5.69 -3.92 -9.49
C SER A 53 -6.31 -2.88 -10.43
N SER A 54 -5.79 -1.65 -10.43
CA SER A 54 -6.23 -0.56 -11.31
C SER A 54 -5.78 -0.72 -12.77
N ILE A 55 -4.81 -1.60 -13.06
CA ILE A 55 -4.29 -1.79 -14.43
C ILE A 55 -5.15 -2.80 -15.23
N ASN A 56 -6.07 -3.52 -14.59
CA ASN A 56 -7.02 -4.41 -15.27
C ASN A 56 -8.50 -4.11 -14.94
N PRO A 57 -9.12 -3.07 -15.53
CA PRO A 57 -10.56 -2.87 -15.45
C PRO A 57 -11.37 -3.71 -16.46
N SER A 58 -10.92 -4.89 -16.92
CA SER A 58 -11.73 -5.73 -17.83
C SER A 58 -11.28 -7.19 -17.90
N SER A 59 -12.03 -8.08 -17.24
CA SER A 59 -12.32 -9.44 -17.73
C SER A 59 -13.54 -10.01 -17.03
N THR A 60 -14.68 -9.32 -17.18
CA THR A 60 -15.97 -10.01 -17.25
C THR A 60 -16.85 -9.24 -18.23
N THR A 61 -16.49 -9.33 -19.50
CA THR A 61 -17.48 -9.22 -20.57
C THR A 61 -18.47 -10.35 -20.35
N CYS A 62 -19.66 -10.04 -19.81
CA CYS A 62 -20.80 -10.94 -19.85
C CYS A 62 -21.27 -11.07 -21.30
N ALA A 63 -20.56 -11.89 -22.09
CA ALA A 63 -21.03 -12.34 -23.40
C ALA A 63 -21.74 -13.68 -23.25
N GLY A 64 -23.07 -13.61 -23.16
CA GLY A 64 -24.02 -14.61 -23.68
C GLY A 64 -24.43 -15.79 -22.78
N PRO A 65 -25.49 -16.55 -23.15
CA PRO A 65 -26.26 -16.43 -24.39
C PRO A 65 -27.75 -16.13 -24.18
N HIS A 66 -28.31 -15.61 -25.26
CA HIS A 66 -29.73 -15.55 -25.59
C HIS A 66 -30.28 -16.99 -25.64
N GLU A 67 -31.11 -17.43 -24.69
CA GLU A 67 -31.84 -18.70 -24.82
C GLU A 67 -33.30 -18.59 -24.35
N MET A 68 -34.16 -19.11 -25.23
CA MET A 68 -35.62 -19.10 -25.23
C MET A 68 -36.23 -19.79 -24.01
N VAL A 69 -37.37 -19.29 -23.53
CA VAL A 69 -38.35 -20.13 -22.82
C VAL A 69 -39.75 -19.82 -23.35
N PRO A 70 -40.44 -20.77 -24.01
CA PRO A 70 -41.85 -20.66 -24.34
C PRO A 70 -42.70 -21.27 -23.21
N ALA A 71 -43.89 -20.70 -22.99
CA ALA A 71 -45.13 -21.42 -22.67
C ALA A 71 -46.30 -20.44 -22.78
#